data_AF-A0A969IK73-F1
#
_entry.id   AF-A0A969IK73-F1
#
_cell.length_a   1.000
_cell.length_b   1.000
_cell.length_c   1.000
_cell.angle_alpha   90.00
_cell.angle_beta   90.00
_cell.angle_gamma   90.00
#
_symmetry.space_group_name_H-M   'P 1'
#
loop_
_entity.id
_entity.type
_entity.pdbx_description
1 polymer ?
#
loop_
_entity_poly.entity_id
_entity_poly.type
_entity_poly.pdbx_seq_one_letter_code
_entity_poly.pdbx_strand_id
1 'polypeptide(L)'
;AHGLSPARALGGARWRGDRAGRHSADQGRGGADQDQAQGSRRPQGAAQGQIDLRAPRRRAQADAGGGFRQGAEEAGEEARPGDRPLPRAARLVRDRRGRAEALADAGVNIAILELVAGRAKEPTNRRFPLNATPVNCSIGNEGNLTISIQDEGGKVDLNIGSEDLLRALVLGLGGGEAAADAILDFRDEDDNRRPAGAERAEYLAAGRPLGPRNGPFLAVEELAGVLALTQADVDRISPLVTIYSGLNGIDTSVAPKSLMSAVAEGFERGGNIFENEGVSGLERLSDSGALAPQFLASSTRRAFMVRSQARIAGGTTFVREATIEFLASSTSAFVLRRWRRGAAEGAIDIPGTRPPC
;
A
#
# COMPACT_ATOMS: atom_id res chain seq x y z
N ALA A 1 72.77 2.70 -35.16
CA ALA A 1 71.75 2.60 -34.09
C ALA A 1 70.37 2.65 -34.71
N HIS A 2 69.70 1.49 -34.86
CA HIS A 2 68.29 1.37 -35.23
C HIS A 2 67.79 0.05 -34.63
N GLY A 3 66.66 0.08 -33.92
CA GLY A 3 66.09 -1.08 -33.25
C GLY A 3 64.72 -1.45 -33.81
N LEU A 4 64.66 -2.57 -34.53
CA LEU A 4 63.42 -3.21 -34.99
C LEU A 4 63.62 -4.73 -35.00
N SER A 5 62.95 -5.47 -34.10
CA SER A 5 62.26 -6.74 -34.40
C SER A 5 61.67 -7.42 -33.15
N PRO A 6 60.67 -8.32 -33.29
CA PRO A 6 59.88 -8.85 -32.18
C PRO A 6 59.97 -10.39 -32.00
N ALA A 7 59.03 -10.92 -31.21
CA ALA A 7 58.50 -12.31 -31.17
C ALA A 7 59.09 -13.34 -30.18
N ARG A 8 58.20 -13.80 -29.27
CA ARG A 8 58.04 -15.17 -28.69
C ARG A 8 56.95 -15.11 -27.60
N ALA A 9 56.16 -16.16 -27.29
CA ALA A 9 56.07 -17.51 -27.83
C ALA A 9 54.63 -18.07 -27.74
N LEU A 10 54.36 -19.14 -28.49
CA LEU A 10 53.14 -19.95 -28.42
C LEU A 10 53.16 -20.89 -27.20
N GLY A 11 51.98 -21.27 -26.69
CA GLY A 11 51.85 -22.21 -25.57
C GLY A 11 50.48 -22.89 -25.54
N GLY A 12 50.18 -23.76 -26.51
CA GLY A 12 48.99 -24.60 -26.50
C GLY A 12 49.32 -26.05 -26.13
N ALA A 13 48.54 -26.66 -25.24
CA ALA A 13 48.59 -28.10 -24.97
C ALA A 13 47.17 -28.66 -24.70
N ARG A 14 46.70 -29.52 -25.62
CA ARG A 14 45.66 -30.53 -25.39
C ARG A 14 46.34 -31.90 -25.17
N TRP A 15 45.51 -32.94 -24.92
CA TRP A 15 45.84 -34.36 -24.62
C TRP A 15 46.00 -34.62 -23.12
N ARG A 16 45.56 -35.74 -22.52
CA ARG A 16 44.86 -37.00 -22.92
C ARG A 16 44.11 -37.45 -21.61
N GLY A 17 42.96 -38.10 -21.52
CA GLY A 17 42.32 -39.17 -22.31
C GLY A 17 42.17 -40.41 -21.41
N ASP A 18 41.03 -41.14 -21.48
CA ASP A 18 40.75 -42.45 -20.85
C ASP A 18 40.64 -42.53 -19.30
N ARG A 19 39.93 -43.48 -18.67
CA ARG A 19 38.71 -44.26 -19.03
C ARG A 19 38.14 -44.97 -17.77
N ALA A 20 36.85 -45.33 -17.82
CA ALA A 20 36.19 -46.49 -17.17
C ALA A 20 36.10 -46.59 -15.62
N GLY A 21 34.93 -47.03 -15.15
CA GLY A 21 34.65 -47.35 -13.74
C GLY A 21 33.16 -47.55 -13.47
N ARG A 22 32.56 -48.67 -13.95
CA ARG A 22 31.18 -49.04 -13.64
C ARG A 22 31.15 -49.80 -12.31
N HIS A 23 30.11 -49.60 -11.49
CA HIS A 23 29.51 -50.68 -10.70
C HIS A 23 27.99 -50.48 -10.61
N SER A 24 27.26 -51.59 -10.64
CA SER A 24 25.79 -51.66 -10.61
C SER A 24 25.32 -52.41 -9.37
N ALA A 25 24.08 -52.11 -8.96
CA ALA A 25 23.18 -52.97 -8.17
C ALA A 25 23.60 -53.23 -6.69
N ASP A 26 22.72 -53.70 -5.79
CA ASP A 26 21.36 -54.23 -5.98
C ASP A 26 20.36 -54.02 -4.81
N GLN A 27 19.10 -54.32 -5.11
CA GLN A 27 17.83 -54.38 -4.38
C GLN A 27 17.74 -54.79 -2.88
N GLY A 28 16.57 -54.44 -2.29
CA GLY A 28 15.90 -55.14 -1.18
C GLY A 28 14.85 -54.25 -0.47
N ARG A 29 13.63 -54.02 -0.97
CA ARG A 29 12.38 -54.87 -0.99
C ARG A 29 11.74 -55.21 0.37
N GLY A 30 10.47 -54.80 0.53
CA GLY A 30 9.45 -55.36 1.46
C GLY A 30 8.91 -54.36 2.50
N GLY A 31 7.60 -54.12 2.66
CA GLY A 31 6.42 -54.50 1.86
C GLY A 31 5.11 -54.58 2.68
N ALA A 32 3.99 -54.06 2.16
CA ALA A 32 2.59 -54.19 2.64
C ALA A 32 2.29 -53.64 4.07
N ASP A 33 1.08 -53.28 4.55
CA ASP A 33 -0.28 -52.97 4.02
C ASP A 33 -1.03 -52.24 5.20
N GLN A 34 -2.28 -51.74 5.20
CA GLN A 34 -3.46 -51.78 4.30
C GLN A 34 -4.39 -50.56 4.56
N ASP A 35 -5.40 -50.35 3.70
CA ASP A 35 -6.74 -49.75 3.89
C ASP A 35 -7.05 -48.71 5.02
N GLN A 36 -7.62 -47.56 4.64
CA GLN A 36 -9.08 -47.46 4.39
C GLN A 36 -9.47 -46.19 3.62
N ALA A 37 -10.49 -46.30 2.75
CA ALA A 37 -11.06 -45.21 1.98
C ALA A 37 -12.53 -44.95 2.38
N GLN A 38 -12.87 -43.68 2.62
CA GLN A 38 -14.22 -43.07 2.70
C GLN A 38 -14.03 -41.56 2.95
N GLY A 39 -14.83 -40.63 2.45
CA GLY A 39 -15.91 -40.70 1.48
C GLY A 39 -16.36 -39.26 1.15
N SER A 40 -16.55 -38.94 -0.13
CA SER A 40 -16.86 -37.58 -0.58
C SER A 40 -18.31 -37.17 -0.30
N ARG A 41 -18.53 -35.91 0.14
CA ARG A 41 -19.83 -35.21 0.05
C ARG A 41 -19.70 -33.69 0.25
N ARG A 42 -19.94 -32.94 -0.83
CA ARG A 42 -20.40 -31.54 -0.76
C ARG A 42 -21.90 -31.53 -0.45
N PRO A 43 -22.43 -30.47 0.16
CA PRO A 43 -23.77 -29.99 -0.14
C PRO A 43 -23.72 -28.63 -0.85
N GLN A 44 -24.29 -28.57 -2.05
CA GLN A 44 -24.82 -27.32 -2.60
C GLN A 44 -26.18 -27.08 -1.95
N GLY A 45 -26.50 -25.81 -1.64
CA GLY A 45 -27.74 -25.47 -0.95
C GLY A 45 -28.08 -23.98 -1.09
N ALA A 46 -28.39 -23.55 -2.31
CA ALA A 46 -28.92 -22.20 -2.53
C ALA A 46 -30.38 -22.14 -2.05
N ALA A 47 -30.68 -21.21 -1.15
CA ALA A 47 -32.05 -20.90 -0.73
C ALA A 47 -32.39 -19.44 -1.10
N GLN A 48 -33.09 -19.26 -2.22
CA GLN A 48 -33.62 -17.97 -2.63
C GLN A 48 -34.87 -17.66 -1.79
N GLY A 49 -34.73 -16.77 -0.80
CA GLY A 49 -35.85 -16.26 -0.01
C GLY A 49 -36.66 -15.22 -0.79
N GLN A 50 -37.74 -15.65 -1.43
CA GLN A 50 -38.64 -14.79 -2.19
C GLN A 50 -39.61 -14.06 -1.24
N ILE A 51 -39.48 -12.74 -1.09
CA ILE A 51 -40.33 -11.93 -0.20
C ILE A 51 -41.61 -11.54 -0.94
N ASP A 52 -42.76 -12.05 -0.49
CA ASP A 52 -44.09 -11.79 -1.06
C ASP A 52 -44.62 -10.38 -0.67
N LEU A 53 -44.77 -9.49 -1.66
CA LEU A 53 -45.25 -8.12 -1.46
C LEU A 53 -46.79 -8.06 -1.50
N ARG A 54 -47.44 -8.26 -0.35
CA ARG A 54 -48.90 -8.06 -0.21
C ARG A 54 -49.25 -6.75 0.50
N ALA A 55 -49.67 -5.76 -0.29
CA ALA A 55 -50.22 -4.51 0.21
C ALA A 55 -51.67 -4.69 0.75
N PRO A 56 -52.02 -4.13 1.93
CA PRO A 56 -53.39 -4.10 2.42
C PRO A 56 -54.17 -2.91 1.82
N ARG A 57 -55.18 -3.19 0.98
CA ARG A 57 -56.16 -2.20 0.53
C ARG A 57 -57.02 -1.75 1.73
N ARG A 58 -56.99 -0.45 2.10
CA ARG A 58 -58.02 0.13 2.98
C ARG A 58 -59.25 0.51 2.16
N ARG A 59 -60.44 0.11 2.65
CA ARG A 59 -61.74 0.44 2.04
C ARG A 59 -62.07 1.92 2.29
N ALA A 60 -62.70 2.54 1.30
CA ALA A 60 -63.37 3.82 1.47
C ALA A 60 -64.67 3.61 2.26
N GLN A 61 -65.01 4.60 3.09
CA GLN A 61 -66.34 4.76 3.66
C GLN A 61 -66.57 6.27 3.83
N ALA A 62 -67.50 6.82 3.06
CA ALA A 62 -67.87 8.22 3.09
C ALA A 62 -69.36 8.31 2.78
N ASP A 63 -70.14 8.79 3.74
CA ASP A 63 -71.56 9.07 3.57
C ASP A 63 -71.83 10.57 3.70
N ALA A 64 -72.75 11.00 2.83
CA ALA A 64 -73.42 12.28 2.67
C ALA A 64 -73.22 13.43 3.71
N GLY A 65 -72.97 14.63 3.16
CA GLY A 65 -74.04 15.64 3.15
C GLY A 65 -73.76 17.00 3.78
N GLY A 66 -74.04 18.08 3.03
CA GLY A 66 -74.20 19.45 3.55
C GLY A 66 -73.07 20.41 3.15
N GLY A 67 -73.27 21.18 2.09
CA GLY A 67 -72.37 22.29 1.73
C GLY A 67 -72.92 23.64 2.17
N PHE A 68 -72.07 24.68 2.25
CA PHE A 68 -72.41 26.05 1.82
C PHE A 68 -71.18 26.99 1.79
N ARG A 69 -71.13 27.82 0.73
CA ARG A 69 -70.39 29.09 0.56
C ARG A 69 -68.86 29.11 0.42
N GLN A 70 -68.46 30.07 -0.42
CA GLN A 70 -67.11 30.44 -0.80
C GLN A 70 -66.43 31.27 0.31
N GLY A 71 -65.12 31.08 0.44
CA GLY A 71 -64.21 31.96 1.18
C GLY A 71 -62.80 31.62 0.73
N ALA A 72 -62.19 32.49 -0.07
CA ALA A 72 -60.81 32.31 -0.53
C ALA A 72 -59.87 32.96 0.48
N GLU A 73 -58.96 32.18 1.04
CA GLU A 73 -57.76 32.68 1.73
C GLU A 73 -56.63 31.66 1.50
N GLU A 74 -55.51 32.15 0.98
CA GLU A 74 -54.34 31.33 0.67
C GLU A 74 -53.65 30.92 1.98
N ALA A 75 -53.95 29.73 2.47
CA ALA A 75 -53.19 29.10 3.54
C ALA A 75 -51.76 28.83 3.04
N GLY A 76 -50.83 29.71 3.37
CA GLY A 76 -49.43 29.60 2.99
C GLY A 76 -48.81 28.28 3.45
N GLU A 77 -48.15 27.57 2.53
CA GLU A 77 -47.50 26.31 2.83
C GLU A 77 -46.29 26.56 3.74
N GLU A 78 -46.46 26.36 5.06
CA GLU A 78 -45.38 26.45 6.04
C GLU A 78 -44.27 25.46 5.70
N ALA A 79 -43.15 25.99 5.20
CA ALA A 79 -41.99 25.21 4.84
C ALA A 79 -41.51 24.38 6.05
N ARG A 80 -41.39 23.06 5.85
CA ARG A 80 -41.02 22.10 6.90
C ARG A 80 -39.70 22.53 7.57
N PRO A 81 -39.54 22.33 8.90
CA PRO A 81 -38.34 22.73 9.62
C PRO A 81 -37.14 21.85 9.22
N GLY A 82 -36.50 22.24 8.12
CA GLY A 82 -35.42 21.54 7.44
C GLY A 82 -35.06 22.17 6.08
N ASP A 83 -36.04 22.75 5.38
CA ASP A 83 -35.88 23.24 4.00
C ASP A 83 -35.35 24.68 3.88
N ARG A 84 -34.92 25.32 4.98
CA ARG A 84 -34.30 26.65 4.90
C ARG A 84 -32.95 26.56 4.16
N PRO A 85 -32.81 27.18 2.97
CA PRO A 85 -31.60 27.02 2.17
C PRO A 85 -30.42 27.68 2.88
N LEU A 86 -29.30 26.97 2.96
CA LEU A 86 -28.07 27.40 3.63
C LEU A 86 -27.71 28.87 3.32
N PRO A 87 -27.15 29.64 4.28
CA PRO A 87 -26.64 30.99 4.02
C PRO A 87 -25.73 31.04 2.78
N ARG A 88 -25.75 32.15 2.04
CA ARG A 88 -25.01 32.29 0.77
C ARG A 88 -23.52 31.92 0.89
N ALA A 89 -22.89 32.28 2.01
CA ALA A 89 -21.52 31.90 2.34
C ALA A 89 -21.33 30.38 2.49
N ALA A 90 -22.23 29.69 3.21
CA ALA A 90 -22.18 28.24 3.39
C ALA A 90 -22.42 27.47 2.07
N ARG A 91 -23.30 27.98 1.18
CA ARG A 91 -23.43 27.45 -0.20
C ARG A 91 -22.13 27.61 -1.00
N LEU A 92 -21.50 28.78 -0.96
CA LEU A 92 -20.25 29.04 -1.67
C LEU A 92 -19.09 28.17 -1.17
N VAL A 93 -18.96 27.97 0.15
CA VAL A 93 -17.95 27.08 0.74
C VAL A 93 -18.20 25.63 0.34
N ARG A 94 -19.46 25.17 0.32
CA ARG A 94 -19.82 23.81 -0.11
C ARG A 94 -19.53 23.57 -1.59
N ASP A 95 -19.88 24.51 -2.47
CA ASP A 95 -19.57 24.48 -3.90
C ASP A 95 -18.05 24.42 -4.15
N ARG A 96 -17.29 25.35 -3.55
CA ARG A 96 -15.82 25.36 -3.64
C ARG A 96 -15.18 24.06 -3.17
N ARG A 97 -15.63 23.49 -2.06
CA ARG A 97 -15.12 22.21 -1.57
C ARG A 97 -15.45 21.05 -2.52
N GLY A 98 -16.68 21.01 -3.06
CA GLY A 98 -17.08 19.99 -4.04
C GLY A 98 -16.25 20.04 -5.32
N ARG A 99 -15.93 21.24 -5.83
CA ARG A 99 -15.03 21.43 -6.98
C ARG A 99 -13.60 20.98 -6.70
N ALA A 100 -13.04 21.34 -5.53
CA ALA A 100 -11.71 20.89 -5.14
C ALA A 100 -11.65 19.37 -4.99
N GLU A 101 -12.70 18.74 -4.45
CA GLU A 101 -12.83 17.28 -4.35
C GLU A 101 -12.88 16.63 -5.75
N ALA A 102 -13.74 17.11 -6.65
CA ALA A 102 -13.85 16.60 -8.02
C ALA A 102 -12.53 16.71 -8.81
N LEU A 103 -11.76 17.80 -8.61
CA LEU A 103 -10.46 17.97 -9.27
C LEU A 103 -9.38 17.02 -8.70
N ALA A 104 -9.38 16.74 -7.39
CA ALA A 104 -8.49 15.74 -6.81
C ALA A 104 -8.84 14.33 -7.30
N ASP A 105 -10.13 14.04 -7.45
CA ASP A 105 -10.63 12.78 -8.01
C ASP A 105 -10.23 12.63 -9.49
N ALA A 106 -10.29 13.71 -10.27
CA ALA A 106 -9.77 13.75 -11.64
C ALA A 106 -8.26 13.50 -11.69
N GLY A 107 -7.48 14.04 -10.74
CA GLY A 107 -6.05 13.78 -10.63
C GLY A 107 -5.70 12.31 -10.37
N VAL A 108 -6.52 11.59 -9.59
CA VAL A 108 -6.35 10.13 -9.45
C VAL A 108 -6.65 9.40 -10.76
N ASN A 109 -7.69 9.80 -11.50
CA ASN A 109 -8.01 9.21 -12.80
C ASN A 109 -6.91 9.46 -13.86
N ILE A 110 -6.29 10.64 -13.87
CA ILE A 110 -5.12 10.94 -14.72
C ILE A 110 -3.96 9.98 -14.40
N ALA A 111 -3.66 9.78 -13.11
CA ALA A 111 -2.61 8.85 -12.68
C ALA A 111 -2.92 7.40 -13.08
N ILE A 112 -4.18 6.96 -13.00
CA ILE A 112 -4.63 5.63 -13.44
C ILE A 112 -4.42 5.47 -14.96
N LEU A 113 -4.79 6.46 -15.77
CA LEU A 113 -4.60 6.40 -17.24
C LEU A 113 -3.11 6.29 -17.61
N GLU A 114 -2.24 7.04 -16.95
CA GLU A 114 -0.78 6.98 -17.11
C GLU A 114 -0.21 5.62 -16.69
N LEU A 115 -0.71 5.04 -15.59
CA LEU A 115 -0.32 3.69 -15.14
C LEU A 115 -0.77 2.61 -16.13
N VAL A 116 -2.00 2.67 -16.64
CA VAL A 116 -2.52 1.74 -17.67
C VAL A 116 -1.70 1.84 -18.95
N ALA A 117 -1.44 3.06 -19.44
CA ALA A 117 -0.63 3.30 -20.64
C ALA A 117 0.80 2.77 -20.47
N GLY A 118 1.42 3.02 -19.30
CA GLY A 118 2.76 2.56 -18.96
C GLY A 118 2.91 1.05 -18.80
N ARG A 119 1.82 0.29 -18.60
CA ARG A 119 1.81 -1.18 -18.66
C ARG A 119 1.72 -1.72 -20.08
N ALA A 120 1.04 -1.00 -20.98
CA ALA A 120 0.92 -1.39 -22.39
C ALA A 120 2.23 -1.14 -23.17
N LYS A 121 2.99 -0.12 -22.77
CA LYS A 121 4.31 0.21 -23.34
C LYS A 121 5.16 0.86 -22.25
N GLU A 122 6.27 0.22 -21.88
CA GLU A 122 7.21 0.81 -20.91
C GLU A 122 7.75 2.16 -21.42
N PRO A 123 7.38 3.30 -20.78
CA PRO A 123 7.76 4.61 -21.29
C PRO A 123 9.19 4.94 -20.91
N THR A 124 10.02 5.32 -21.88
CA THR A 124 11.37 5.85 -21.65
C THR A 124 11.37 7.19 -20.92
N ASN A 125 10.24 7.89 -20.90
CA ASN A 125 10.03 9.12 -20.15
C ASN A 125 8.61 9.11 -19.55
N ARG A 126 8.49 8.74 -18.26
CA ARG A 126 7.21 8.77 -17.53
C ARG A 126 6.95 10.17 -17.00
N ARG A 127 5.75 10.72 -17.25
CA ARG A 127 5.33 12.03 -16.74
C ARG A 127 5.34 12.09 -15.21
N PHE A 128 4.84 11.03 -14.57
CA PHE A 128 4.80 10.88 -13.12
C PHE A 128 5.82 9.80 -12.71
N PRO A 129 6.86 10.16 -11.93
CA PRO A 129 7.72 9.17 -11.28
C PRO A 129 6.93 8.26 -10.35
N LEU A 130 7.43 7.04 -10.13
CA LEU A 130 6.80 6.02 -9.28
C LEU A 130 7.34 5.98 -7.84
N ASN A 131 8.08 7.01 -7.43
CA ASN A 131 8.80 7.10 -6.15
C ASN A 131 8.28 8.24 -5.25
N ALA A 132 6.97 8.49 -5.30
CA ALA A 132 6.26 9.56 -4.59
C ALA A 132 6.68 11.00 -4.94
N THR A 133 7.59 11.23 -5.91
CA THR A 133 7.97 12.58 -6.33
C THR A 133 6.73 13.35 -6.84
N PRO A 134 6.37 14.50 -6.25
CA PRO A 134 5.20 15.26 -6.64
C PRO A 134 5.42 16.02 -7.96
N VAL A 135 4.43 15.95 -8.84
CA VAL A 135 4.39 16.68 -10.11
C VAL A 135 3.22 17.66 -10.09
N ASN A 136 3.50 18.93 -10.39
CA ASN A 136 2.50 19.99 -10.46
C ASN A 136 1.98 20.15 -11.89
N CYS A 137 0.66 20.21 -12.06
CA CYS A 137 0.00 20.55 -13.33
C CYS A 137 -1.24 21.44 -13.10
N SER A 138 -1.78 22.02 -14.18
CA SER A 138 -2.94 22.91 -14.16
C SER A 138 -4.14 22.32 -14.94
N ILE A 139 -5.35 22.41 -14.40
CA ILE A 139 -6.60 22.11 -15.13
C ILE A 139 -7.19 23.45 -15.58
N GLY A 140 -6.70 23.95 -16.71
CA GLY A 140 -7.09 25.24 -17.29
C GLY A 140 -7.09 26.37 -16.25
N ASN A 141 -8.25 27.00 -16.07
CA ASN A 141 -8.47 28.06 -15.07
C ASN A 141 -9.19 27.56 -13.80
N GLU A 142 -9.47 26.26 -13.67
CA GLU A 142 -10.28 25.71 -12.57
C GLU A 142 -9.47 25.55 -11.28
N GLY A 143 -8.22 25.10 -11.42
CA GLY A 143 -7.31 24.89 -10.30
C GLY A 143 -6.02 24.21 -10.72
N ASN A 144 -5.15 24.04 -9.73
CA ASN A 144 -3.89 23.31 -9.88
C ASN A 144 -3.98 21.96 -9.16
N LEU A 145 -3.33 20.96 -9.74
CA LEU A 145 -3.10 19.66 -9.12
C LEU A 145 -1.62 19.49 -8.76
N THR A 146 -1.39 18.83 -7.64
CA THR A 146 -0.12 18.19 -7.29
C THR A 146 -0.41 16.69 -7.21
N ILE A 147 0.17 15.91 -8.11
CA ILE A 147 -0.04 14.45 -8.18
C ILE A 147 1.30 13.77 -7.88
N SER A 148 1.30 12.80 -6.97
CA SER A 148 2.40 11.85 -6.81
C SER A 148 1.88 10.42 -6.93
N ILE A 149 2.74 9.55 -7.49
CA ILE A 149 2.51 8.12 -7.62
C ILE A 149 3.65 7.41 -6.89
N GLN A 150 3.32 6.46 -6.03
CA GLN A 150 4.26 5.58 -5.37
C GLN A 150 3.93 4.14 -5.77
N ASP A 151 4.88 3.42 -6.36
CA ASP A 151 4.80 1.96 -6.46
C ASP A 151 5.00 1.38 -5.07
N GLU A 152 4.05 0.58 -4.59
CA GLU A 152 4.13 0.00 -3.25
C GLU A 152 5.28 -1.00 -3.13
N GLY A 153 5.82 -1.52 -4.24
CA GLY A 153 7.10 -2.27 -4.26
C GLY A 153 8.32 -1.46 -3.83
N GLY A 154 8.22 -0.13 -3.77
CA GLY A 154 9.23 0.76 -3.20
C GLY A 154 9.13 0.94 -1.68
N LYS A 155 8.24 0.21 -0.99
CA LYS A 155 8.02 0.28 0.46
C LYS A 155 8.23 -1.07 1.14
N VAL A 156 8.45 -1.04 2.46
CA VAL A 156 8.49 -2.28 3.27
C VAL A 156 7.06 -2.81 3.44
N ASP A 157 6.84 -4.08 3.11
CA ASP A 157 5.56 -4.74 3.39
C ASP A 157 5.51 -5.17 4.87
N LEU A 158 4.51 -4.71 5.62
CA LEU A 158 4.34 -5.08 7.03
C LEU A 158 4.09 -6.58 7.20
N ASN A 159 3.47 -7.25 6.22
CA ASN A 159 3.09 -8.65 6.32
C ASN A 159 4.13 -9.60 5.73
N ILE A 160 4.81 -9.19 4.66
CA ILE A 160 5.75 -10.04 3.90
C ILE A 160 7.22 -9.65 4.08
N GLY A 161 7.50 -8.41 4.49
CA GLY A 161 8.87 -7.90 4.73
C GLY A 161 9.63 -8.78 5.72
N SER A 162 10.92 -9.03 5.43
CA SER A 162 11.78 -9.79 6.34
C SER A 162 11.88 -9.11 7.71
N GLU A 163 12.12 -9.89 8.77
CA GLU A 163 12.28 -9.33 10.12
C GLU A 163 13.41 -8.31 10.15
N ASP A 164 14.55 -8.64 9.54
CA ASP A 164 15.71 -7.76 9.47
C ASP A 164 15.40 -6.41 8.81
N LEU A 165 14.57 -6.42 7.76
CA LEU A 165 14.22 -5.19 7.06
C LEU A 165 13.29 -4.31 7.90
N LEU A 166 12.33 -4.90 8.61
CA LEU A 166 11.48 -4.16 9.55
C LEU A 166 12.29 -3.61 10.73
N ARG A 167 13.23 -4.41 11.28
CA ARG A 167 14.18 -3.97 12.31
C ARG A 167 15.02 -2.80 11.81
N ALA A 168 15.65 -2.92 10.65
CA ALA A 168 16.47 -1.87 10.05
C ALA A 168 15.65 -0.58 9.80
N LEU A 169 14.43 -0.68 9.27
CA LEU A 169 13.58 0.50 9.10
C LEU A 169 13.30 1.20 10.44
N VAL A 170 12.89 0.46 11.48
CA VAL A 170 12.53 1.01 12.79
C VAL A 170 13.75 1.63 13.50
N LEU A 171 14.88 0.93 13.51
CA LEU A 171 16.12 1.38 14.14
C LEU A 171 16.69 2.64 13.46
N GLY A 172 16.60 2.72 12.13
CA GLY A 172 17.03 3.90 11.36
C GLY A 172 16.17 5.12 11.62
N LEU A 173 14.85 4.93 11.72
CA LEU A 173 13.93 5.96 12.19
C LEU A 173 14.13 6.31 13.68
N GLY A 174 15.05 5.66 14.41
CA GLY A 174 15.32 5.92 15.82
C GLY A 174 14.26 5.38 16.76
N GLY A 175 13.48 4.39 16.33
CA GLY A 175 12.82 3.45 17.25
C GLY A 175 13.85 2.49 17.85
N GLY A 176 13.48 1.81 18.94
CA GLY A 176 14.31 0.78 19.58
C GLY A 176 13.92 -0.64 19.17
N GLU A 177 14.69 -1.63 19.62
CA GLU A 177 14.38 -3.06 19.44
C GLU A 177 12.96 -3.42 19.86
N ALA A 178 12.47 -2.88 20.98
CA ALA A 178 11.10 -3.11 21.45
C ALA A 178 10.03 -2.65 20.46
N ALA A 179 10.27 -1.57 19.71
CA ALA A 179 9.37 -1.11 18.66
C ALA A 179 9.38 -2.04 17.44
N ALA A 180 10.54 -2.61 17.09
CA ALA A 180 10.65 -3.59 16.01
C ALA A 180 10.02 -4.94 16.40
N ASP A 181 10.39 -5.48 17.57
CA ASP A 181 9.83 -6.72 18.09
C ASP A 181 8.31 -6.62 18.25
N ALA A 182 7.77 -5.54 18.81
CA ALA A 182 6.32 -5.39 18.96
C ALA A 182 5.56 -5.26 17.62
N ILE A 183 6.19 -4.83 16.53
CA ILE A 183 5.58 -4.89 15.17
C ILE A 183 5.59 -6.33 14.65
N LEU A 184 6.61 -7.12 15.00
CA LEU A 184 6.75 -8.51 14.59
C LEU A 184 5.79 -9.42 15.38
N ASP A 185 5.75 -9.33 16.71
CA ASP A 185 4.77 -10.00 17.60
C ASP A 185 3.31 -9.58 17.30
N PHE A 186 3.10 -8.43 16.65
CA PHE A 186 1.75 -8.03 16.24
C PHE A 186 1.25 -8.85 15.04
N ARG A 187 2.14 -9.37 14.19
CA ARG A 187 1.79 -9.90 12.85
C ARG A 187 1.89 -11.40 12.66
N ASP A 188 2.66 -12.11 13.48
CA ASP A 188 2.76 -13.58 13.43
C ASP A 188 1.62 -14.25 14.20
N GLU A 189 1.46 -15.56 14.03
CA GLU A 189 0.23 -16.28 14.43
C GLU A 189 0.29 -16.93 15.82
N ASP A 190 1.44 -16.88 16.51
CA ASP A 190 1.61 -17.51 17.83
C ASP A 190 1.42 -16.50 18.99
N ASP A 191 1.83 -16.87 20.21
CA ASP A 191 1.82 -16.01 21.41
C ASP A 191 3.26 -15.97 22.01
N ASN A 192 4.31 -16.21 21.20
CA ASN A 192 5.71 -16.35 21.63
C ASN A 192 6.47 -15.02 21.56
N ARG A 193 6.35 -14.23 22.63
CA ARG A 193 6.97 -12.91 22.73
C ARG A 193 8.46 -12.90 22.39
N ARG A 194 8.87 -12.04 21.46
CA ARG A 194 10.29 -11.75 21.19
C ARG A 194 10.98 -11.09 22.40
N PRO A 195 12.33 -11.05 22.46
CA PRO A 195 13.07 -10.62 23.65
C PRO A 195 12.65 -9.25 24.21
N ALA A 196 12.44 -8.26 23.34
CA ALA A 196 11.95 -6.93 23.69
C ALA A 196 10.49 -6.69 23.23
N GLY A 197 9.81 -7.74 22.77
CA GLY A 197 8.49 -7.68 22.16
C GLY A 197 7.32 -7.52 23.12
N ALA A 198 6.11 -7.71 22.60
CA ALA A 198 4.88 -7.49 23.32
C ALA A 198 3.79 -8.43 22.81
N GLU A 199 3.34 -9.32 23.68
CA GLU A 199 2.30 -10.30 23.41
C GLU A 199 1.03 -10.01 24.20
N ARG A 200 0.01 -10.87 24.08
CA ARG A 200 -1.26 -10.73 24.82
C ARG A 200 -1.07 -10.38 26.30
N ALA A 201 -0.05 -10.91 26.97
CA ALA A 201 0.27 -10.59 28.37
C ALA A 201 0.67 -9.12 28.58
N GLU A 202 1.58 -8.58 27.76
CA GLU A 202 2.05 -7.20 27.83
C GLU A 202 0.95 -6.21 27.45
N TYR A 203 0.15 -6.53 26.43
CA TYR A 203 -1.01 -5.72 26.05
C TYR A 203 -2.06 -5.68 27.17
N LEU A 204 -2.35 -6.80 27.84
CA LEU A 204 -3.23 -6.84 29.01
C LEU A 204 -2.68 -6.01 30.17
N ALA A 205 -1.38 -6.13 30.48
CA ALA A 205 -0.72 -5.33 31.51
C ALA A 205 -0.76 -3.82 31.21
N ALA A 206 -0.71 -3.44 29.94
CA ALA A 206 -0.86 -2.06 29.46
C ALA A 206 -2.33 -1.60 29.32
N GLY A 207 -3.32 -2.39 29.74
CA GLY A 207 -4.74 -2.03 29.66
C GLY A 207 -5.33 -2.08 28.24
N ARG A 208 -4.71 -2.83 27.32
CA ARG A 208 -5.17 -3.04 25.94
C ARG A 208 -5.75 -4.46 25.78
N PRO A 209 -7.03 -4.70 26.15
CA PRO A 209 -7.60 -6.06 26.26
C PRO A 209 -7.77 -6.80 24.93
N LEU A 210 -7.60 -6.13 23.79
CA LEU A 210 -7.67 -6.76 22.47
C LEU A 210 -6.40 -7.56 22.13
N GLY A 211 -5.26 -7.27 22.79
CA GLY A 211 -3.97 -7.90 22.46
C GLY A 211 -3.31 -7.36 21.18
N PRO A 212 -2.22 -8.02 20.75
CA PRO A 212 -1.76 -7.94 19.37
C PRO A 212 -2.81 -8.55 18.42
N ARG A 213 -2.59 -8.41 17.10
CA ARG A 213 -3.50 -9.00 16.11
C ARG A 213 -3.30 -10.51 15.96
N ASN A 214 -2.10 -11.01 16.25
CA ASN A 214 -1.65 -12.39 16.05
C ASN A 214 -1.98 -12.86 14.61
N GLY A 215 -1.56 -12.06 13.63
CA GLY A 215 -1.82 -12.29 12.20
C GLY A 215 -1.64 -11.02 11.33
N PRO A 216 -1.77 -11.13 10.00
CA PRO A 216 -1.38 -10.07 9.08
C PRO A 216 -2.18 -8.77 9.27
N PHE A 217 -1.47 -7.65 9.31
CA PHE A 217 -2.02 -6.28 9.27
C PHE A 217 -3.05 -6.15 8.13
N LEU A 218 -4.27 -5.75 8.49
CA LEU A 218 -5.36 -5.45 7.54
C LEU A 218 -5.29 -4.00 7.04
N ALA A 219 -4.61 -3.12 7.79
CA ALA A 219 -4.32 -1.75 7.38
C ALA A 219 -3.04 -1.24 8.06
N VAL A 220 -2.32 -0.33 7.39
CA VAL A 220 -1.14 0.36 7.96
C VAL A 220 -1.51 1.13 9.24
N GLU A 221 -2.74 1.62 9.35
CA GLU A 221 -3.22 2.32 10.55
C GLU A 221 -3.27 1.44 11.82
N GLU A 222 -3.21 0.11 11.72
CA GLU A 222 -3.14 -0.76 12.90
C GLU A 222 -1.80 -0.65 13.64
N LEU A 223 -0.78 0.00 13.06
CA LEU A 223 0.43 0.42 13.79
C LEU A 223 0.12 1.28 15.02
N ALA A 224 -0.99 2.04 15.03
CA ALA A 224 -1.44 2.79 16.21
C ALA A 224 -1.93 1.89 17.38
N GLY A 225 -2.15 0.60 17.11
CA GLY A 225 -2.42 -0.42 18.12
C GLY A 225 -1.16 -1.01 18.76
N VAL A 226 -0.01 -0.97 18.07
CA VAL A 226 1.23 -1.64 18.48
C VAL A 226 1.78 -1.03 19.76
N LEU A 227 1.98 -1.85 20.79
CA LEU A 227 2.19 -1.38 22.16
C LEU A 227 3.42 -0.47 22.34
N ALA A 228 4.51 -0.74 21.62
CA ALA A 228 5.77 -0.01 21.72
C ALA A 228 5.91 1.16 20.74
N LEU A 229 4.84 1.54 20.01
CA LEU A 229 4.84 2.70 19.11
C LEU A 229 4.10 3.89 19.72
N THR A 230 4.75 5.06 19.70
CA THR A 230 4.09 6.35 19.93
C THR A 230 3.43 6.84 18.63
N GLN A 231 2.53 7.82 18.71
CA GLN A 231 1.97 8.45 17.50
C GLN A 231 3.07 9.03 16.60
N ALA A 232 4.16 9.57 17.18
CA ALA A 232 5.29 10.09 16.41
C ALA A 232 6.11 8.99 15.71
N ASP A 233 6.06 7.75 16.19
CA ASP A 233 6.64 6.60 15.48
C ASP A 233 5.73 6.18 14.33
N VAL A 234 4.43 6.06 14.59
CA VAL A 234 3.41 5.75 13.56
C VAL A 234 3.45 6.77 12.42
N ASP A 235 3.54 8.06 12.72
CA ASP A 235 3.60 9.14 11.72
C ASP A 235 4.88 9.07 10.86
N ARG A 236 6.00 8.58 11.41
CA ARG A 236 7.27 8.40 10.69
C ARG A 236 7.35 7.09 9.90
N ILE A 237 6.76 6.01 10.42
CA ILE A 237 6.77 4.68 9.79
C ILE A 237 5.72 4.60 8.67
N SER A 238 4.49 5.06 8.90
CA SER A 238 3.35 4.88 8.00
C SER A 238 3.58 5.29 6.53
N PRO A 239 4.32 6.37 6.20
CA PRO A 239 4.59 6.74 4.81
C PRO A 239 5.52 5.76 4.07
N LEU A 240 6.32 4.98 4.81
CA LEU A 240 7.41 4.15 4.32
C LEU A 240 7.05 2.65 4.24
N VAL A 241 5.86 2.28 4.73
CA VAL A 241 5.38 0.90 4.78
C VAL A 241 4.09 0.68 3.98
N THR A 242 3.79 -0.57 3.70
CA THR A 242 2.60 -1.01 2.96
C THR A 242 2.10 -2.37 3.45
N ILE A 243 0.96 -2.82 2.92
CA ILE A 243 0.47 -4.20 3.00
C ILE A 243 0.15 -4.77 1.61
N TYR A 244 0.59 -4.08 0.55
CA TYR A 244 0.14 -4.29 -0.83
C TYR A 244 1.25 -4.71 -1.80
N SER A 245 2.53 -4.65 -1.42
CA SER A 245 3.59 -5.02 -2.35
C SER A 245 3.65 -6.53 -2.52
N GLY A 246 3.56 -7.27 -1.42
CA GLY A 246 3.78 -8.72 -1.39
C GLY A 246 5.25 -9.10 -1.58
N LEU A 247 6.18 -8.19 -1.24
CA LEU A 247 7.63 -8.39 -1.33
C LEU A 247 8.25 -8.52 0.06
N ASN A 248 9.27 -9.36 0.19
CA ASN A 248 10.08 -9.48 1.40
C ASN A 248 11.21 -8.43 1.48
N GLY A 249 11.46 -7.72 0.38
CA GLY A 249 12.43 -6.62 0.25
C GLY A 249 11.83 -5.43 -0.52
N ILE A 250 12.67 -4.48 -0.90
CA ILE A 250 12.29 -3.21 -1.55
C ILE A 250 12.93 -3.10 -2.95
N ASP A 251 12.17 -2.57 -3.91
CA ASP A 251 12.71 -2.09 -5.19
C ASP A 251 13.27 -0.67 -5.04
N THR A 252 14.59 -0.56 -4.98
CA THR A 252 15.32 0.71 -4.81
C THR A 252 15.16 1.68 -5.97
N SER A 253 14.71 1.24 -7.15
CA SER A 253 14.46 2.14 -8.29
C SER A 253 13.20 2.99 -8.11
N VAL A 254 12.28 2.55 -7.24
CA VAL A 254 11.01 3.22 -6.92
C VAL A 254 10.86 3.55 -5.43
N ALA A 255 11.85 3.25 -4.59
CA ALA A 255 11.83 3.56 -3.16
C ALA A 255 11.92 5.06 -2.87
N PRO A 256 11.22 5.57 -1.82
CA PRO A 256 11.49 6.88 -1.25
C PRO A 256 12.93 6.96 -0.74
N LYS A 257 13.63 8.08 -1.03
CA LYS A 257 15.01 8.28 -0.54
C LYS A 257 15.11 8.21 0.99
N SER A 258 14.12 8.75 1.70
CA SER A 258 14.02 8.69 3.16
C SER A 258 13.95 7.26 3.70
N LEU A 259 13.28 6.36 2.98
CA LEU A 259 13.22 4.94 3.32
C LEU A 259 14.58 4.29 3.14
N MET A 260 15.25 4.52 2.01
CA MET A 260 16.59 3.98 1.77
C MET A 260 17.60 4.45 2.83
N SER A 261 17.59 5.75 3.18
CA SER A 261 18.44 6.29 4.24
C SER A 261 18.14 5.64 5.61
N ALA A 262 16.86 5.49 5.97
CA ALA A 262 16.48 4.86 7.22
C ALA A 262 16.92 3.38 7.28
N VAL A 263 16.67 2.59 6.24
CA VAL A 263 17.08 1.17 6.23
C VAL A 263 18.60 1.02 6.28
N ALA A 264 19.36 1.88 5.59
CA ALA A 264 20.83 1.87 5.67
C ALA A 264 21.33 2.21 7.10
N GLU A 265 20.86 3.33 7.66
CA GLU A 265 21.26 3.80 8.99
C GLU A 265 20.86 2.81 10.10
N GLY A 266 19.69 2.19 10.00
CA GLY A 266 19.25 1.19 10.96
C GLY A 266 19.94 -0.16 10.83
N PHE A 267 20.39 -0.52 9.63
CA PHE A 267 21.26 -1.70 9.44
C PHE A 267 22.60 -1.51 10.15
N GLU A 268 23.22 -0.34 9.96
CA GLU A 268 24.48 0.04 10.62
C GLU A 268 24.33 0.10 12.15
N ARG A 269 23.25 0.71 12.65
CA ARG A 269 22.95 0.77 14.10
C ARG A 269 22.67 -0.60 14.70
N GLY A 270 22.08 -1.53 13.95
CA GLY A 270 21.70 -2.84 14.45
C GLY A 270 22.86 -3.83 14.55
N GLY A 271 23.94 -3.67 13.77
CA GLY A 271 25.21 -4.38 13.90
C GLY A 271 25.08 -5.84 14.35
N ASN A 272 25.42 -6.11 15.63
CA ASN A 272 25.34 -7.40 16.33
C ASN A 272 24.02 -8.18 16.12
N ILE A 273 22.88 -7.49 15.93
CA ILE A 273 21.57 -8.12 15.65
C ILE A 273 21.61 -8.86 14.31
N PHE A 274 22.24 -8.26 13.29
CA PHE A 274 22.34 -8.80 11.94
C PHE A 274 23.59 -9.68 11.73
N GLU A 275 24.62 -9.55 12.57
CA GLU A 275 25.86 -10.33 12.46
C GLU A 275 25.70 -11.83 12.77
N ASN A 276 24.70 -12.20 13.60
CA ASN A 276 24.48 -13.61 13.96
C ASN A 276 24.00 -14.49 12.78
N GLU A 277 23.54 -13.89 11.68
CA GLU A 277 23.15 -14.58 10.43
C GLU A 277 24.31 -14.72 9.41
N GLY A 278 25.57 -14.64 9.86
CA GLY A 278 26.75 -15.09 9.10
C GLY A 278 27.24 -14.16 7.99
N VAL A 279 26.84 -12.89 7.98
CA VAL A 279 27.12 -11.90 6.91
C VAL A 279 28.39 -11.06 7.14
N SER A 280 29.52 -11.73 7.41
CA SER A 280 30.85 -11.11 7.68
C SER A 280 31.54 -10.45 6.47
N GLY A 281 30.80 -9.71 5.64
CA GLY A 281 31.31 -9.10 4.40
C GLY A 281 30.64 -7.80 3.95
N LEU A 282 29.70 -7.26 4.72
CA LEU A 282 28.88 -6.11 4.30
C LEU A 282 29.43 -4.72 4.64
N GLU A 283 30.47 -4.60 5.49
CA GLU A 283 31.05 -3.32 5.91
C GLU A 283 31.43 -2.37 4.75
N ARG A 284 31.71 -2.89 3.54
CA ARG A 284 32.10 -2.08 2.37
C ARG A 284 30.93 -1.52 1.54
N LEU A 285 29.68 -1.91 1.83
CA LEU A 285 28.50 -1.40 1.10
C LEU A 285 27.92 -0.12 1.74
N SER A 286 28.09 0.04 3.05
CA SER A 286 27.71 1.22 3.82
C SER A 286 28.29 2.53 3.27
N ASP A 287 29.59 2.56 2.97
CA ASP A 287 30.28 3.73 2.37
C ASP A 287 29.68 4.19 1.03
N SER A 288 28.87 3.35 0.37
CA SER A 288 28.19 3.67 -0.90
C SER A 288 26.76 4.20 -0.73
N GLY A 289 26.20 4.17 0.50
CA GLY A 289 24.76 4.39 0.73
C GLY A 289 23.87 3.33 0.05
N ALA A 290 24.43 2.16 -0.26
CA ALA A 290 23.74 1.08 -0.95
C ALA A 290 23.13 0.13 0.08
N LEU A 291 21.86 -0.27 -0.14
CA LEU A 291 21.20 -1.24 0.73
C LEU A 291 21.86 -2.63 0.61
N ALA A 292 21.88 -3.33 1.74
CA ALA A 292 22.31 -4.71 1.84
C ALA A 292 21.54 -5.62 0.86
N PRO A 293 22.17 -6.60 0.18
CA PRO A 293 21.50 -7.39 -0.87
C PRO A 293 20.24 -8.12 -0.40
N GLN A 294 20.18 -8.54 0.86
CA GLN A 294 19.01 -9.19 1.46
C GLN A 294 17.78 -8.28 1.60
N PHE A 295 17.93 -6.96 1.48
CA PHE A 295 16.83 -6.00 1.48
C PHE A 295 16.32 -5.64 0.07
N LEU A 296 16.96 -6.17 -0.99
CA LEU A 296 16.62 -5.85 -2.37
C LEU A 296 15.53 -6.79 -2.91
N ALA A 297 14.53 -6.21 -3.56
CA ALA A 297 13.53 -6.93 -4.36
C ALA A 297 13.31 -6.20 -5.70
N SER A 298 12.57 -6.83 -6.60
CA SER A 298 12.13 -6.21 -7.86
C SER A 298 10.62 -6.03 -7.84
N SER A 299 10.14 -4.82 -8.10
CA SER A 299 8.71 -4.55 -8.10
C SER A 299 8.01 -5.26 -9.26
N THR A 300 6.92 -5.96 -8.93
CA THR A 300 5.96 -6.47 -9.93
C THR A 300 5.08 -5.36 -10.53
N ARG A 301 5.28 -4.11 -10.08
CA ARG A 301 4.50 -2.92 -10.47
C ARG A 301 3.00 -3.15 -10.29
N ARG A 302 2.60 -3.91 -9.27
CA ARG A 302 1.23 -4.42 -9.10
C ARG A 302 0.33 -3.42 -8.37
N ALA A 303 0.83 -2.80 -7.31
CA ALA A 303 0.07 -1.90 -6.45
C ALA A 303 0.71 -0.50 -6.40
N PHE A 304 -0.12 0.53 -6.41
CA PHE A 304 0.30 1.92 -6.39
C PHE A 304 -0.54 2.74 -5.41
N MET A 305 0.10 3.58 -4.60
CA MET A 305 -0.58 4.68 -3.92
C MET A 305 -0.48 5.94 -4.79
N VAL A 306 -1.64 6.51 -5.12
CA VAL A 306 -1.76 7.79 -5.80
C VAL A 306 -2.29 8.82 -4.81
N ARG A 307 -1.56 9.93 -4.68
CA ARG A 307 -1.99 11.11 -3.93
C ARG A 307 -2.23 12.25 -4.91
N SER A 308 -3.42 12.81 -4.91
CA SER A 308 -3.76 14.00 -5.68
C SER A 308 -4.26 15.11 -4.76
N GLN A 309 -3.55 16.23 -4.75
CA GLN A 309 -3.91 17.44 -4.03
C GLN A 309 -4.36 18.51 -5.02
N ALA A 310 -5.64 18.88 -4.95
CA ALA A 310 -6.20 19.98 -5.70
C ALA A 310 -6.18 21.28 -4.90
N ARG A 311 -5.85 22.39 -5.55
CA ARG A 311 -5.99 23.76 -5.03
C ARG A 311 -6.72 24.61 -6.08
N ILE A 312 -7.92 25.07 -5.74
CA ILE A 312 -8.73 25.94 -6.62
C ILE A 312 -8.54 27.42 -6.32
N ALA A 313 -9.05 28.28 -7.21
CA ALA A 313 -9.13 29.72 -6.99
C ALA A 313 -9.81 30.05 -5.64
N GLY A 314 -9.20 30.94 -4.86
CA GLY A 314 -9.61 31.24 -3.48
C GLY A 314 -9.05 30.29 -2.42
N GLY A 315 -8.01 29.50 -2.74
CA GLY A 315 -7.15 28.80 -1.78
C GLY A 315 -7.74 27.54 -1.14
N THR A 316 -8.97 27.15 -1.51
CA THR A 316 -9.58 25.90 -1.02
C THR A 316 -8.80 24.71 -1.56
N THR A 317 -8.38 23.82 -0.66
CA THR A 317 -7.66 22.59 -0.99
C THR A 317 -8.50 21.34 -0.67
N PHE A 318 -8.30 20.31 -1.48
CA PHE A 318 -8.75 18.95 -1.19
C PHE A 318 -7.64 17.97 -1.57
N VAL A 319 -7.61 16.82 -0.89
CA VAL A 319 -6.63 15.76 -1.13
C VAL A 319 -7.35 14.43 -1.23
N ARG A 320 -7.16 13.73 -2.35
CA ARG A 320 -7.56 12.34 -2.52
C ARG A 320 -6.33 11.44 -2.42
N GLU A 321 -6.46 10.36 -1.68
CA GLU A 321 -5.51 9.25 -1.69
C GLU A 321 -6.24 7.98 -2.10
N ALA A 322 -5.66 7.26 -3.07
CA ALA A 322 -6.20 6.02 -3.58
C ALA A 322 -5.09 4.98 -3.70
N THR A 323 -5.39 3.74 -3.31
CA THR A 323 -4.52 2.59 -3.58
C THR A 323 -5.12 1.77 -4.70
N ILE A 324 -4.40 1.66 -5.81
CA ILE A 324 -4.80 0.95 -7.03
C ILE A 324 -3.98 -0.34 -7.12
N GLU A 325 -4.64 -1.48 -7.28
CA GLU A 325 -3.97 -2.76 -7.52
C GLU A 325 -4.41 -3.34 -8.87
N PHE A 326 -3.45 -3.60 -9.75
CA PHE A 326 -3.70 -4.25 -11.04
C PHE A 326 -3.88 -5.77 -10.88
N LEU A 327 -4.84 -6.32 -11.61
CA LEU A 327 -5.06 -7.76 -11.66
C LEU A 327 -3.95 -8.42 -12.49
N ALA A 328 -3.33 -9.49 -11.98
CA ALA A 328 -2.20 -10.16 -12.64
C ALA A 328 -2.51 -10.65 -14.07
N SER A 329 -3.78 -10.91 -14.39
CA SER A 329 -4.28 -11.34 -15.70
C SER A 329 -4.57 -10.21 -16.69
N SER A 330 -4.30 -8.93 -16.35
CA SER A 330 -4.65 -7.79 -17.19
C SER A 330 -3.64 -6.64 -17.14
N THR A 331 -3.46 -5.97 -18.27
CA THR A 331 -2.69 -4.72 -18.38
C THR A 331 -3.52 -3.48 -18.06
N SER A 332 -4.85 -3.59 -17.94
CA SER A 332 -5.75 -2.45 -17.74
C SER A 332 -6.79 -2.63 -16.64
N ALA A 333 -7.12 -3.86 -16.23
CA ALA A 333 -8.05 -4.10 -15.13
C ALA A 333 -7.35 -3.93 -13.77
N PHE A 334 -7.95 -3.11 -12.92
CA PHE A 334 -7.48 -2.82 -11.56
C PHE A 334 -8.65 -2.79 -10.58
N VAL A 335 -8.32 -2.85 -9.29
CA VAL A 335 -9.24 -2.62 -8.18
C VAL A 335 -8.74 -1.45 -7.33
N LEU A 336 -9.67 -0.61 -6.86
CA LEU A 336 -9.38 0.40 -5.85
C LEU A 336 -9.42 -0.27 -4.47
N ARG A 337 -8.25 -0.59 -3.92
CA ARG A 337 -8.12 -1.14 -2.56
C ARG A 337 -8.43 -0.09 -1.49
N ARG A 338 -8.15 1.18 -1.80
CA ARG A 338 -8.39 2.30 -0.90
C ARG A 338 -8.86 3.53 -1.67
N TRP A 339 -9.78 4.28 -1.06
CA TRP A 339 -10.22 5.59 -1.53
C TRP A 339 -10.55 6.46 -0.31
N ARG A 340 -9.70 7.42 0.04
CA ARG A 340 -9.87 8.26 1.24
C ARG A 340 -9.50 9.72 0.98
N ARG A 341 -9.99 10.60 1.85
CA ARG A 341 -9.47 11.97 1.95
C ARG A 341 -8.11 11.91 2.65
N GLY A 342 -7.07 12.45 2.02
CA GLY A 342 -5.74 12.59 2.63
C GLY A 342 -5.64 13.86 3.50
N ALA A 343 -4.58 13.95 4.29
CA ALA A 343 -4.25 15.18 5.01
C ALA A 343 -3.85 16.29 4.02
N ALA A 344 -4.34 17.51 4.24
CA ALA A 344 -3.95 18.68 3.46
C ALA A 344 -2.63 19.24 4.01
N GLU A 345 -1.52 18.72 3.50
CA GLU A 345 -0.20 19.28 3.77
C GLU A 345 -0.06 20.66 3.10
N GLY A 346 0.82 21.49 3.67
CA GLY A 346 1.19 22.77 3.08
C GLY A 346 1.75 22.51 1.68
N ALA A 347 0.99 22.89 0.65
CA ALA A 347 1.39 22.63 -0.72
C ALA A 347 2.78 23.22 -0.96
N ILE A 348 3.73 22.38 -1.35
CA ILE A 348 5.04 22.83 -1.84
C ILE A 348 4.75 23.60 -3.13
N ASP A 349 4.70 24.92 -3.02
CA ASP A 349 4.45 25.81 -4.14
C ASP A 349 5.75 25.90 -4.94
N ILE A 350 6.03 24.87 -5.73
CA ILE A 350 7.20 24.82 -6.61
C ILE A 350 7.02 25.96 -7.62
N PRO A 351 7.87 27.01 -7.58
CA PRO A 351 7.66 28.18 -8.41
C PRO A 351 7.94 27.87 -9.88
N GLY A 352 7.01 28.24 -10.76
CA GLY A 352 7.15 28.02 -12.20
C GLY A 352 5.79 27.98 -12.92
N THR A 353 5.84 28.02 -14.25
CA THR A 353 4.68 27.77 -15.11
C THR A 353 4.27 26.29 -15.00
N ARG A 354 3.06 26.02 -14.51
CA ARG A 354 2.56 24.66 -14.34
C ARG A 354 2.01 24.14 -15.68
N PRO A 355 2.58 23.08 -16.28
CA PRO A 355 2.09 22.54 -17.54
C PRO A 355 0.63 22.07 -17.38
N PRO A 356 -0.16 22.01 -18.47
CA PRO A 356 -1.52 21.48 -18.41
C PRO A 356 -1.50 20.03 -17.91
N CYS A 357 -2.47 19.65 -17.09
CA CYS A 357 -2.80 18.27 -16.80
C CYS A 357 -3.32 17.59 -18.09
#